data_AF-A0A851IC58-F1
#
_entry.id   AF-A0A851IC58-F1
#
_cell.length_a   1.000
_cell.length_b   1.000
_cell.length_c   1.000
_cell.angle_alpha   90.00
_cell.angle_beta   90.00
_cell.angle_gamma   90.00
#
_symmetry.space_group_name_H-M   'P 1'
#
loop_
_entity.id
_entity.type
_entity.pdbx_description
1 polymer ?
#
loop_
_entity_poly.entity_id
_entity_poly.type
_entity_poly.pdbx_seq_one_letter_code
_entity_poly.pdbx_strand_id
1 'polypeptide(L)'
;MAFFDKLLGQERKEEKGEGASPAAAVSRRILLKNAEGAELAKLSGEEKVELLVSRADNNIRIVKRRAEEKPETIVTFLYPDNSVIRKELTDMLGLVIIDIRTAQRRGEDIEIPVNRYDLFMYMKHRPMVDVDMEKLEEELCREKPEKTGPMQQEFLDAVSRNCQVEIFYTRNTLVEDTAVRVLKQGFRMNKQVRFHDMTVPERYVVFWTDLRIQKLIRENPNVPMIGVGIVGRKPKYGLDLSSTKQSSALRKASALVRHPMNIREEMIDAQELRNAAGVWDTAVNRSKGEDFIRKFMLELAVEEASYRMPTEAAQRIADYVRRSGYNEGRELDTLRVERIDRKMLLNLLHDAEKGFAAESPEGFVCYRDITNDLVERFGWRDQGNGWVSSPKDVKPEILRKETALVLMECRYIRSMRELLLRNRQKPIAEAYQSIQNFVLENRKAGIDEEMQIALLKQIEGIEENSYGMSLENMIHDVLSDEDLSYTTFARKKEK
;
A
#
# COMPACT_ATOMS: atom_id res chain seq x y z
N MET A 1 -33.68 20.99 0.02
CA MET A 1 -32.46 21.02 -0.82
C MET A 1 -31.37 21.89 -0.19
N ALA A 2 -31.57 23.19 0.03
CA ALA A 2 -30.53 24.09 0.59
C ALA A 2 -30.24 23.97 2.12
N PHE A 3 -30.80 22.97 2.81
CA PHE A 3 -30.66 22.79 4.27
C PHE A 3 -29.47 21.87 4.65
N PHE A 4 -29.09 20.94 3.77
CA PHE A 4 -28.06 19.92 4.08
C PHE A 4 -26.68 20.22 3.50
N ASP A 5 -26.56 21.17 2.57
CA ASP A 5 -25.28 21.51 1.92
C ASP A 5 -24.39 22.44 2.77
N LYS A 6 -24.95 23.04 3.82
CA LYS A 6 -24.23 23.99 4.68
C LYS A 6 -23.51 23.34 5.87
N LEU A 7 -23.74 22.04 6.10
CA LEU A 7 -23.21 21.30 7.26
C LEU A 7 -21.83 20.67 7.00
N LEU A 8 -21.32 20.70 5.76
CA LEU A 8 -20.12 19.95 5.38
C LEU A 8 -19.26 20.85 4.47
N GLY A 9 -18.47 21.73 5.08
CA GLY A 9 -17.52 22.59 4.40
C GLY A 9 -16.58 21.80 3.49
N GLN A 10 -16.86 21.79 2.20
CA GLN A 10 -15.94 21.32 1.16
C GLN A 10 -15.62 22.50 0.23
N GLU A 11 -14.59 23.27 0.58
CA GLU A 11 -13.87 24.06 -0.39
C GLU A 11 -12.99 23.11 -1.22
N ARG A 12 -13.39 22.85 -2.47
CA ARG A 12 -12.52 22.24 -3.46
C ARG A 12 -11.47 23.26 -3.88
N LYS A 13 -10.24 23.14 -3.36
CA LYS A 13 -9.05 23.71 -3.99
C LYS A 13 -8.57 22.78 -5.10
N GLU A 14 -8.75 23.21 -6.34
CA GLU A 14 -8.05 22.64 -7.49
C GLU A 14 -6.60 23.14 -7.47
N GLU A 15 -5.67 22.33 -6.95
CA GLU A 15 -4.25 22.49 -7.22
C GLU A 15 -3.92 21.87 -8.58
N LYS A 16 -3.69 22.74 -9.57
CA LYS A 16 -3.08 22.37 -10.86
C LYS A 16 -1.61 22.01 -10.62
N GLY A 17 -1.32 20.72 -10.48
CA GLY A 17 0.03 20.20 -10.61
C GLY A 17 0.48 20.21 -12.09
N GLU A 18 1.47 21.02 -12.40
CA GLU A 18 2.15 21.06 -13.70
C GLU A 18 2.86 19.73 -13.97
N GLY A 19 2.17 18.83 -14.67
CA GLY A 19 2.79 17.67 -15.30
C GLY A 19 3.57 18.14 -16.54
N ALA A 20 4.89 18.23 -16.42
CA ALA A 20 5.76 18.53 -17.55
C ALA A 20 5.55 17.50 -18.67
N SER A 21 5.08 17.99 -19.82
CA SER A 21 4.89 17.22 -21.03
C SER A 21 6.22 16.66 -21.57
N PRO A 22 6.26 15.44 -22.14
CA PRO A 22 7.44 14.88 -22.80
C PRO A 22 7.98 15.74 -23.96
N ALA A 23 7.23 16.74 -24.44
CA ALA A 23 7.71 17.73 -25.40
C ALA A 23 8.72 18.73 -24.80
N ALA A 24 8.75 18.93 -23.48
CA ALA A 24 9.70 19.84 -22.83
C ALA A 24 11.11 19.24 -22.65
N ALA A 25 11.24 17.91 -22.69
CA ALA A 25 12.52 17.20 -22.55
C ALA A 25 13.44 17.40 -23.78
N VAL A 26 12.88 17.68 -24.96
CA VAL A 26 13.62 17.78 -26.23
C VAL A 26 14.46 19.08 -26.35
N SER A 27 14.21 20.09 -25.51
CA SER A 27 14.91 21.38 -25.55
C SER A 27 15.99 21.57 -24.48
N ARG A 28 16.22 20.60 -23.59
CA ARG A 28 17.21 20.75 -22.51
C ARG A 28 18.61 20.37 -23.02
N ARG A 29 19.56 21.31 -22.94
CA ARG A 29 20.98 21.03 -23.20
C ARG A 29 21.53 20.20 -22.04
N ILE A 30 22.25 19.12 -22.34
CA ILE A 30 22.93 18.30 -21.35
C ILE A 30 24.41 18.71 -21.24
N LEU A 31 24.98 18.58 -20.06
CA LEU A 31 26.41 18.79 -19.80
C LEU A 31 27.13 17.43 -19.77
N LEU A 32 28.21 17.35 -20.54
CA LEU A 32 29.19 16.27 -20.41
C LEU A 32 30.27 16.75 -19.45
N LYS A 33 30.47 16.02 -18.35
CA LYS A 33 31.46 16.36 -17.32
C LYS A 33 32.51 15.27 -17.20
N ASN A 34 33.71 15.56 -16.72
CA ASN A 34 34.65 14.52 -16.30
C ASN A 34 34.34 14.04 -14.87
N ALA A 35 35.09 13.05 -14.37
CA ALA A 35 34.94 12.52 -13.01
C ALA A 35 35.23 13.55 -11.89
N GLU A 36 35.91 14.65 -12.20
CA GLU A 36 36.18 15.77 -11.28
C GLU A 36 35.06 16.84 -11.34
N GLY A 37 34.04 16.63 -12.17
CA GLY A 37 32.94 17.57 -12.37
C GLY A 37 33.24 18.71 -13.36
N ALA A 38 34.43 18.73 -13.98
CA ALA A 38 34.79 19.73 -14.97
C ALA A 38 33.99 19.52 -16.27
N GLU A 39 33.48 20.61 -16.82
CA GLU A 39 32.68 20.59 -18.05
C GLU A 39 33.57 20.29 -19.26
N LEU A 40 33.25 19.22 -19.99
CA LEU A 40 33.94 18.82 -21.22
C LEU A 40 33.22 19.35 -22.46
N ALA A 41 31.89 19.33 -22.48
CA ALA A 41 31.08 19.84 -23.58
C ALA A 41 29.63 20.07 -23.18
N LYS A 42 28.93 20.92 -23.94
CA LYS A 42 27.46 21.04 -23.96
C LYS A 42 26.92 20.37 -25.20
N LEU A 43 25.88 19.55 -25.03
CA LEU A 43 25.14 18.90 -26.10
C LEU A 43 23.70 19.38 -26.13
N SER A 44 23.28 19.84 -27.29
CA SER A 44 21.89 20.09 -27.67
C SER A 44 21.27 18.84 -28.30
N GLY A 45 19.93 18.81 -28.40
CA GLY A 45 19.20 17.67 -28.98
C GLY A 45 19.48 17.40 -30.46
N GLU A 46 20.06 18.37 -31.18
CA GLU A 46 20.41 18.26 -32.61
C GLU A 46 21.85 17.76 -32.86
N GLU A 47 22.72 17.84 -31.86
CA GLU A 47 24.13 17.44 -31.99
C GLU A 47 24.28 15.91 -31.86
N LYS A 48 24.96 15.31 -32.84
CA LYS A 48 25.27 13.88 -32.83
C LYS A 48 26.64 13.64 -32.22
N VAL A 49 26.75 12.59 -31.42
CA VAL A 49 28.02 12.09 -30.88
C VAL A 49 28.45 10.84 -31.61
N GLU A 50 29.71 10.83 -32.05
CA GLU A 50 30.30 9.80 -32.91
C GLU A 50 31.73 9.46 -32.46
N LEU A 51 32.16 8.24 -32.78
CA LEU A 51 33.53 7.79 -32.59
C LEU A 51 34.31 8.02 -33.89
N LEU A 52 35.40 8.79 -33.84
CA LEU A 52 36.34 8.92 -34.94
C LEU A 52 37.64 8.17 -34.62
N VAL A 53 37.95 7.18 -35.45
CA VAL A 53 39.18 6.39 -35.34
C VAL A 53 40.17 6.89 -36.40
N SER A 54 41.24 7.57 -35.99
CA SER A 54 42.29 8.04 -36.89
C SER A 54 43.55 7.22 -36.72
N ARG A 55 43.85 6.37 -37.72
CA ARG A 55 45.12 5.64 -37.79
C ARG A 55 46.30 6.58 -38.04
N ALA A 56 46.10 7.62 -38.83
CA ALA A 56 47.13 8.58 -39.19
C ALA A 56 47.57 9.43 -37.98
N ASP A 57 46.61 9.84 -37.14
CA ASP A 57 46.87 10.69 -35.97
C ASP A 57 47.08 9.90 -34.68
N ASN A 58 47.20 8.57 -34.79
CA ASN A 58 47.36 7.62 -33.69
C ASN A 58 46.37 7.82 -32.52
N ASN A 59 45.12 8.16 -32.83
CA ASN A 59 44.10 8.44 -31.81
C ASN A 59 42.70 7.92 -32.14
N ILE A 60 41.91 7.74 -31.08
CA ILE A 60 40.47 7.51 -31.10
C ILE A 60 39.82 8.67 -30.37
N ARG A 61 38.87 9.35 -31.03
CA ARG A 61 38.22 10.55 -30.50
C ARG A 61 36.72 10.33 -30.37
N ILE A 62 36.15 10.77 -29.24
CA ILE A 62 34.73 11.02 -29.14
C ILE A 62 34.52 12.47 -29.59
N VAL A 63 33.69 12.67 -30.60
CA VAL A 63 33.40 14.00 -31.15
C VAL A 63 31.92 14.29 -31.12
N LYS A 64 31.58 15.56 -30.97
CA LYS A 64 30.24 16.05 -31.29
C LYS A 64 30.25 16.72 -32.65
N ARG A 65 29.15 16.55 -33.38
CA ARG A 65 28.97 17.09 -34.73
C ARG A 65 27.55 17.62 -34.89
N ARG A 66 27.43 18.84 -35.39
CA ARG A 66 26.20 19.40 -35.94
C ARG A 66 26.15 19.16 -37.45
N ALA A 67 24.96 19.13 -38.04
CA ALA A 67 24.85 19.05 -39.49
C ALA A 67 25.68 20.17 -40.14
N GLU A 68 26.53 19.79 -41.10
CA GLU A 68 27.43 20.69 -41.89
C GLU A 68 28.60 21.36 -41.14
N GLU A 69 28.80 21.11 -39.83
CA GLU A 69 29.92 21.68 -39.06
C GLU A 69 31.10 20.70 -38.89
N LYS A 70 32.30 21.26 -38.67
CA LYS A 70 33.50 20.45 -38.34
C LYS A 70 33.31 19.77 -36.97
N PRO A 71 33.72 18.49 -36.83
CA PRO A 71 33.57 17.77 -35.58
C PRO A 71 34.43 18.39 -34.48
N GLU A 72 33.81 18.68 -33.33
CA GLU A 72 34.49 19.18 -32.13
C GLU A 72 34.86 18.00 -31.23
N THR A 73 36.11 17.95 -30.76
CA THR A 73 36.61 16.82 -29.97
C THR A 73 36.21 17.00 -28.50
N ILE A 74 35.53 15.99 -27.94
CA ILE A 74 35.16 15.95 -26.52
C ILE A 74 36.31 15.29 -25.73
N VAL A 75 36.75 14.10 -26.15
CA VAL A 75 37.83 13.34 -25.50
C VAL A 75 38.68 12.63 -26.55
N THR A 76 39.97 12.49 -26.27
CA THR A 76 40.95 11.78 -27.11
C THR A 76 41.62 10.63 -26.34
N PHE A 77 41.67 9.45 -26.94
CA PHE A 77 42.38 8.28 -26.45
C PHE A 77 43.49 7.88 -27.42
N LEU A 78 44.61 7.38 -26.90
CA LEU A 78 45.68 6.83 -27.73
C LEU A 78 45.21 5.56 -28.46
N TYR A 79 45.49 5.48 -29.76
CA TYR A 79 45.21 4.31 -30.58
C TYR A 79 46.17 3.16 -30.21
N PRO A 80 45.68 2.01 -29.68
CA PRO A 80 46.57 0.91 -29.27
C PRO A 80 47.14 0.17 -30.47
N ASP A 81 48.43 -0.21 -30.46
CA ASP A 81 49.02 -1.02 -31.53
C ASP A 81 48.45 -2.45 -31.60
N ASN A 82 48.08 -3.02 -30.45
CA ASN A 82 47.48 -4.35 -30.34
C ASN A 82 46.01 -4.34 -30.80
N SER A 83 45.65 -5.22 -31.75
CA SER A 83 44.30 -5.31 -32.31
C SER A 83 43.21 -5.72 -31.32
N VAL A 84 43.53 -6.57 -30.33
CA VAL A 84 42.59 -7.01 -29.28
C VAL A 84 42.26 -5.84 -28.35
N ILE A 85 43.29 -5.15 -27.84
CA ILE A 85 43.13 -3.97 -26.97
C ILE A 85 42.40 -2.85 -27.71
N ARG A 86 42.70 -2.67 -29.00
CA ARG A 86 42.02 -1.70 -29.86
C ARG A 86 40.54 -2.00 -29.99
N LYS A 87 40.17 -3.27 -30.19
CA LYS A 87 38.77 -3.69 -30.27
C LYS A 87 38.06 -3.45 -28.94
N GLU A 88 38.65 -3.89 -27.82
CA GLU A 88 38.11 -3.67 -26.47
C GLU A 88 37.89 -2.18 -26.18
N LEU A 89 38.88 -1.32 -26.46
CA LEU A 89 38.75 0.12 -26.28
C LEU A 89 37.64 0.72 -27.15
N THR A 90 37.53 0.27 -28.41
CA THR A 90 36.49 0.75 -29.34
C THR A 90 35.09 0.32 -28.87
N ASP A 91 34.96 -0.92 -28.39
CA ASP A 91 33.70 -1.47 -27.87
C ASP A 91 33.27 -0.71 -26.59
N MET A 92 34.20 -0.46 -25.66
CA MET A 92 33.94 0.33 -24.45
C MET A 92 33.54 1.78 -24.79
N LEU A 93 34.28 2.45 -25.68
CA LEU A 93 33.91 3.82 -26.10
C LEU A 93 32.58 3.86 -26.87
N GLY A 94 32.24 2.79 -27.59
CA GLY A 94 30.93 2.61 -28.21
C GLY A 94 29.80 2.59 -27.18
N LEU A 95 29.99 1.93 -26.03
CA LEU A 95 29.04 1.96 -24.91
C LEU A 95 28.89 3.37 -24.33
N VAL A 96 29.98 4.11 -24.15
CA VAL A 96 29.93 5.52 -23.70
C VAL A 96 29.09 6.38 -24.66
N ILE A 97 29.22 6.18 -25.97
CA ILE A 97 28.40 6.91 -26.96
C ILE A 97 26.93 6.55 -26.85
N ILE A 98 26.60 5.27 -26.60
CA ILE A 98 25.22 4.84 -26.36
C ILE A 98 24.66 5.54 -25.12
N ASP A 99 25.44 5.60 -24.03
CA ASP A 99 25.04 6.25 -22.79
C ASP A 99 24.82 7.76 -22.97
N ILE A 100 25.72 8.43 -23.70
CA ILE A 100 25.55 9.86 -24.06
C ILE A 100 24.24 10.08 -24.82
N ARG A 101 23.92 9.20 -25.77
CA ARG A 101 22.67 9.29 -26.55
C ARG A 101 21.44 9.00 -25.70
N THR A 102 21.54 8.13 -24.70
CA THR A 102 20.45 7.92 -23.73
C THR A 102 20.28 9.14 -22.83
N ALA A 103 21.38 9.69 -22.29
CA ALA A 103 21.38 10.89 -21.47
C ALA A 103 20.79 12.09 -22.24
N GLN A 104 21.11 12.25 -23.53
CA GLN A 104 20.50 13.26 -24.41
C GLN A 104 18.98 13.08 -24.52
N ARG A 105 18.48 11.84 -24.65
CA ARG A 105 17.03 11.55 -24.72
C ARG A 105 16.32 11.81 -23.39
N ARG A 106 17.01 11.59 -22.27
CA ARG A 106 16.49 11.84 -20.91
C ARG A 106 16.62 13.30 -20.46
N GLY A 107 17.48 14.09 -21.13
CA GLY A 107 17.80 15.45 -20.72
C GLY A 107 18.61 15.51 -19.43
N GLU A 108 19.45 14.49 -19.19
CA GLU A 108 20.25 14.32 -17.97
C GLU A 108 21.74 14.53 -18.28
N ASP A 109 22.45 15.20 -17.37
CA ASP A 109 23.91 15.35 -17.44
C ASP A 109 24.60 13.98 -17.25
N ILE A 110 25.78 13.79 -17.85
CA ILE A 110 26.52 12.53 -17.76
C ILE A 110 28.03 12.76 -17.61
N GLU A 111 28.66 11.91 -16.81
CA GLU A 111 30.12 11.86 -16.65
C GLU A 111 30.75 11.04 -17.78
N ILE A 112 31.80 11.57 -18.41
CA ILE A 112 32.51 10.96 -19.52
C ILE A 112 33.95 10.65 -19.11
N PRO A 113 34.44 9.41 -19.30
CA PRO A 113 35.80 9.06 -18.98
C PRO A 113 36.78 9.81 -19.90
N VAL A 114 37.82 10.43 -19.33
CA VAL A 114 38.81 11.21 -20.10
C VAL A 114 40.12 10.44 -20.36
N ASN A 115 40.32 9.33 -19.65
CA ASN A 115 41.48 8.45 -19.80
C ASN A 115 41.10 6.96 -19.68
N ARG A 116 42.05 6.04 -19.93
CA ARG A 116 41.78 4.59 -19.94
C ARG A 116 41.41 4.03 -18.57
N TYR A 117 41.93 4.59 -17.48
CA TYR A 117 41.59 4.16 -16.12
C TYR A 117 40.18 4.61 -15.76
N ASP A 118 39.82 5.85 -16.09
CA ASP A 118 38.45 6.34 -15.94
C ASP A 118 37.48 5.50 -16.78
N LEU A 119 37.85 5.14 -18.01
CA LEU A 119 37.02 4.31 -18.87
C LEU A 119 36.81 2.93 -18.26
N PHE A 120 37.86 2.32 -17.71
CA PHE A 120 37.74 1.04 -17.03
C PHE A 120 36.83 1.14 -15.79
N MET A 121 37.01 2.17 -14.97
CA MET A 121 36.16 2.41 -13.79
C MET A 121 34.72 2.74 -14.17
N TYR A 122 34.52 3.52 -15.23
CA TYR A 122 33.21 3.83 -15.80
C TYR A 122 32.53 2.53 -16.25
N MET A 123 33.21 1.67 -17.02
CA MET A 123 32.65 0.37 -17.43
C MET A 123 32.34 -0.52 -16.22
N LYS A 124 33.23 -0.51 -15.22
CA LYS A 124 33.02 -1.23 -13.95
C LYS A 124 31.86 -0.67 -13.12
N HIS A 125 31.39 0.55 -13.38
CA HIS A 125 30.24 1.16 -12.70
C HIS A 125 29.01 1.36 -13.61
N ARG A 126 29.13 1.03 -14.89
CA ARG A 126 28.07 1.17 -15.87
C ARG A 126 26.97 0.15 -15.58
N PRO A 127 25.71 0.57 -15.40
CA PRO A 127 24.62 -0.35 -15.11
C PRO A 127 24.44 -1.37 -16.24
N MET A 128 24.17 -2.63 -15.89
CA MET A 128 23.84 -3.65 -16.89
C MET A 128 22.48 -3.37 -17.55
N VAL A 129 21.57 -2.74 -16.82
CA VAL A 129 20.28 -2.28 -17.33
C VAL A 129 20.23 -0.77 -17.21
N ASP A 130 20.24 -0.09 -18.35
CA ASP A 130 20.14 1.36 -18.45
C ASP A 130 18.69 1.80 -18.22
N VAL A 131 18.16 1.56 -17.01
CA VAL A 131 16.82 1.96 -16.57
C VAL A 131 16.97 2.68 -15.25
N ASP A 132 16.26 3.80 -15.14
CA ASP A 132 16.11 4.50 -13.86
C ASP A 132 15.20 3.67 -12.95
N MET A 133 15.83 2.99 -11.98
CA MET A 133 15.13 2.09 -11.05
C MET A 133 14.21 2.85 -10.09
N GLU A 134 14.45 4.13 -9.82
CA GLU A 134 13.58 4.94 -8.99
C GLU A 134 12.30 5.30 -9.75
N LYS A 135 12.44 5.76 -11.01
CA LYS A 135 11.27 6.00 -11.88
C LYS A 135 10.50 4.71 -12.15
N LEU A 136 11.18 3.57 -12.33
CA LEU A 136 10.52 2.27 -12.45
C LEU A 136 9.71 1.95 -11.19
N GLU A 137 10.28 2.12 -10.00
CA GLU A 137 9.58 1.89 -8.74
C GLU A 137 8.33 2.77 -8.60
N GLU A 138 8.44 4.05 -8.95
CA GLU A 138 7.31 4.98 -8.98
C GLU A 138 6.22 4.52 -9.96
N GLU A 139 6.59 4.07 -11.16
CA GLU A 139 5.65 3.53 -12.15
C GLU A 139 4.90 2.30 -11.60
N LEU A 140 5.60 1.39 -10.92
CA LEU A 140 5.01 0.18 -10.32
C LEU A 140 4.09 0.50 -9.13
N CYS A 141 4.26 1.65 -8.49
CA CYS A 141 3.40 2.09 -7.39
C CYS A 141 2.05 2.68 -7.85
N ARG A 142 1.89 3.00 -9.14
CA ARG A 142 0.66 3.65 -9.65
C ARG A 142 -0.51 2.67 -9.69
N GLU A 143 -1.71 3.16 -9.35
CA GLU A 143 -2.95 2.38 -9.25
C GLU A 143 -3.41 1.73 -10.57
N LYS A 144 -2.87 2.16 -11.73
CA LYS A 144 -3.25 1.65 -13.06
C LYS A 144 -2.08 0.96 -13.75
N PRO A 145 -1.76 -0.30 -13.38
CA PRO A 145 -0.68 -1.07 -14.00
C PRO A 145 -0.96 -1.48 -15.45
N GLU A 146 -2.18 -1.28 -15.97
CA GLU A 146 -2.57 -1.64 -17.34
C GLU A 146 -1.82 -0.86 -18.42
N LYS A 147 -1.29 0.33 -18.08
CA LYS A 147 -0.39 1.03 -18.99
C LYS A 147 1.04 0.60 -18.70
N THR A 148 1.60 -0.15 -19.64
CA THR A 148 3.04 -0.40 -19.68
C THR A 148 3.77 0.94 -19.62
N GLY A 149 4.48 1.18 -18.53
CA GLY A 149 5.33 2.35 -18.40
C GLY A 149 6.59 2.21 -19.27
N PRO A 150 7.16 3.32 -19.78
CA PRO A 150 8.38 3.27 -20.57
C PRO A 150 9.54 2.59 -19.81
N MET A 151 9.71 2.85 -18.51
CA MET A 151 10.78 2.24 -17.72
C MET A 151 10.57 0.73 -17.56
N GLN A 152 9.32 0.30 -17.38
CA GLN A 152 8.98 -1.11 -17.30
C GLN A 152 9.28 -1.85 -18.61
N GLN A 153 8.97 -1.25 -19.77
CA GLN A 153 9.30 -1.83 -21.07
C GLN A 153 10.82 -1.92 -21.27
N GLU A 154 11.55 -0.84 -20.96
CA GLU A 154 13.02 -0.82 -21.05
C GLU A 154 13.65 -1.91 -20.16
N PHE A 155 13.13 -2.11 -18.95
CA PHE A 155 13.61 -3.14 -18.04
C PHE A 155 13.41 -4.55 -18.61
N LEU A 156 12.20 -4.87 -19.07
CA LEU A 156 11.88 -6.18 -19.64
C LEU A 156 12.66 -6.45 -20.94
N ASP A 157 12.87 -5.44 -21.77
CA ASP A 157 13.70 -5.55 -22.98
C ASP A 157 15.16 -5.84 -22.63
N ALA A 158 15.69 -5.19 -21.60
CA ALA A 158 17.05 -5.45 -21.14
C ALA A 158 17.21 -6.87 -20.58
N VAL A 159 16.26 -7.32 -19.76
CA VAL A 159 16.24 -8.71 -19.27
C VAL A 159 16.14 -9.70 -20.43
N SER A 160 15.34 -9.42 -21.45
CA SER A 160 15.22 -10.26 -22.66
C SER A 160 16.51 -10.33 -23.49
N ARG A 161 17.39 -9.34 -23.38
CA ARG A 161 18.73 -9.30 -23.99
C ARG A 161 19.81 -9.97 -23.12
N ASN A 162 19.42 -10.86 -22.22
CA ASN A 162 20.30 -11.60 -21.30
C ASN A 162 21.05 -10.74 -20.25
N CYS A 163 20.49 -9.60 -19.84
CA CYS A 163 21.02 -8.87 -18.68
C CYS A 163 20.78 -9.64 -17.39
N GLN A 164 21.83 -9.82 -16.58
CA GLN A 164 21.73 -10.46 -15.26
C GLN A 164 20.88 -9.61 -14.32
N VAL A 165 20.07 -10.27 -13.49
CA VAL A 165 19.26 -9.63 -12.43
C VAL A 165 19.31 -10.51 -11.20
N GLU A 166 19.54 -9.91 -10.04
CA GLU A 166 19.50 -10.61 -8.75
C GLU A 166 18.22 -10.26 -8.01
N ILE A 167 17.45 -11.26 -7.57
CA ILE A 167 16.22 -11.08 -6.82
C ILE A 167 16.40 -11.67 -5.43
N PHE A 168 16.42 -10.80 -4.42
CA PHE A 168 16.48 -11.17 -3.01
C PHE A 168 15.08 -11.13 -2.44
N TYR A 169 14.66 -12.20 -1.78
CA TYR A 169 13.31 -12.26 -1.24
C TYR A 169 13.24 -12.92 0.13
N THR A 170 12.29 -12.47 0.93
CA THR A 170 11.79 -13.18 2.10
C THR A 170 10.38 -13.71 1.82
N ARG A 171 9.97 -14.72 2.57
CA ARG A 171 8.61 -15.26 2.55
C ARG A 171 8.01 -15.14 3.94
N ASN A 172 7.93 -13.91 4.45
CA ASN A 172 7.45 -13.63 5.80
C ASN A 172 5.94 -13.39 5.83
N THR A 173 5.31 -13.18 4.66
CA THR A 173 3.87 -12.98 4.49
C THR A 173 3.35 -13.69 3.24
N LEU A 174 2.04 -13.91 3.19
CA LEU A 174 1.38 -14.51 2.01
C LEU A 174 1.55 -13.65 0.75
N VAL A 175 1.51 -12.32 0.88
CA VAL A 175 1.72 -11.40 -0.25
C VAL A 175 3.14 -11.51 -0.80
N GLU A 176 4.16 -11.58 0.05
CA GLU A 176 5.55 -11.72 -0.40
C GLU A 176 5.80 -13.06 -1.09
N ASP A 177 5.33 -14.17 -0.51
CA ASP A 177 5.46 -15.49 -1.13
C ASP A 177 4.75 -15.53 -2.50
N THR A 178 3.56 -14.95 -2.59
CA THR A 178 2.81 -14.87 -3.84
C THR A 178 3.51 -13.96 -4.86
N ALA A 179 4.06 -12.82 -4.44
CA ALA A 179 4.85 -11.93 -5.30
C ALA A 179 6.06 -12.66 -5.89
N VAL A 180 6.79 -13.43 -5.06
CA VAL A 180 7.93 -14.24 -5.51
C VAL A 180 7.51 -15.31 -6.50
N ARG A 181 6.37 -15.99 -6.28
CA ARG A 181 5.82 -16.96 -7.24
C ARG A 181 5.52 -16.32 -8.59
N VAL A 182 4.90 -15.14 -8.59
CA VAL A 182 4.62 -14.37 -9.81
C VAL A 182 5.91 -13.99 -10.54
N LEU A 183 6.92 -13.48 -9.84
CA LEU A 183 8.22 -13.16 -10.44
C LEU A 183 8.92 -14.38 -11.03
N LYS A 184 8.92 -15.51 -10.31
CA LYS A 184 9.50 -16.78 -10.80
C LYS A 184 8.80 -17.28 -12.06
N GLN A 185 7.47 -17.15 -12.11
CA GLN A 185 6.70 -17.50 -13.30
C GLN A 185 7.01 -16.56 -14.48
N GLY A 186 7.05 -15.25 -14.23
CA GLY A 186 7.35 -14.22 -15.23
C GLY A 186 8.74 -14.38 -15.84
N PHE A 187 9.75 -14.66 -15.01
CA PHE A 187 11.14 -14.81 -15.45
C PHE A 187 11.57 -16.26 -15.71
N ARG A 188 10.64 -17.21 -15.82
CA ARG A 188 10.96 -18.65 -15.95
C ARG A 188 11.89 -19.00 -17.12
N MET A 189 11.88 -18.19 -18.19
CA MET A 189 12.70 -18.40 -19.39
C MET A 189 14.05 -17.66 -19.33
N ASN A 190 14.24 -16.79 -18.33
CA ASN A 190 15.39 -15.90 -18.21
C ASN A 190 16.42 -16.49 -17.22
N LYS A 191 17.30 -17.36 -17.71
CA LYS A 191 18.32 -18.07 -16.88
C LYS A 191 19.30 -17.14 -16.14
N GLN A 192 19.42 -15.90 -16.60
CA GLN A 192 20.23 -14.82 -16.04
C GLN A 192 19.58 -14.14 -14.84
N VAL A 193 18.29 -14.39 -14.59
CA VAL A 193 17.58 -13.92 -13.39
C VAL A 193 17.78 -14.94 -12.29
N ARG A 194 18.43 -14.53 -11.20
CA ARG A 194 18.77 -15.40 -10.07
C ARG A 194 17.95 -15.02 -8.84
N PHE A 195 17.43 -16.03 -8.16
CA PHE A 195 16.56 -15.89 -7.01
C PHE A 195 17.30 -16.35 -5.75
N HIS A 196 17.47 -15.45 -4.78
CA HIS A 196 18.12 -15.70 -3.50
C HIS A 196 17.09 -15.70 -2.38
N ASP A 197 16.86 -16.87 -1.80
CA ASP A 197 15.99 -16.99 -0.63
C ASP A 197 16.73 -16.48 0.61
N MET A 198 16.21 -15.41 1.18
CA MET A 198 16.74 -14.76 2.38
C MET A 198 15.89 -15.09 3.60
N THR A 199 14.85 -15.92 3.45
CA THR A 199 13.95 -16.29 4.54
C THR A 199 14.73 -17.00 5.64
N VAL A 200 14.66 -16.45 6.85
CA VAL A 200 15.25 -17.03 8.06
C VAL A 200 14.16 -17.75 8.86
N PRO A 201 14.47 -18.87 9.54
CA PRO A 201 13.47 -19.64 10.31
C PRO A 201 12.71 -18.79 11.34
N GLU A 202 13.40 -17.82 11.94
CA GLU A 202 12.87 -16.91 12.95
C GLU A 202 12.08 -15.74 12.35
N ARG A 203 12.02 -15.64 11.01
CA ARG A 203 11.28 -14.61 10.24
C ARG A 203 11.64 -13.17 10.63
N TYR A 204 12.89 -12.94 11.01
CA TYR A 204 13.40 -11.59 11.24
C TYR A 204 13.37 -10.75 9.96
N VAL A 205 13.30 -9.43 10.16
CA VAL A 205 13.43 -8.45 9.09
C VAL A 205 14.81 -8.58 8.46
N VAL A 206 14.85 -8.83 7.15
CA VAL A 206 16.09 -8.85 6.38
C VAL A 206 16.33 -7.47 5.79
N PHE A 207 17.53 -6.96 5.96
CA PHE A 207 17.92 -5.64 5.46
C PHE A 207 18.82 -5.75 4.23
N TRP A 208 18.83 -4.72 3.39
CA TRP A 208 19.79 -4.58 2.30
C TRP A 208 21.26 -4.62 2.77
N THR A 209 21.51 -4.34 4.05
CA THR A 209 22.82 -4.41 4.70
C THR A 209 23.24 -5.83 5.11
N ASP A 210 22.40 -6.86 4.91
CA ASP A 210 22.75 -8.26 5.16
C ASP A 210 24.04 -8.63 4.42
N LEU A 211 24.97 -9.30 5.12
CA LEU A 211 26.30 -9.63 4.61
C LEU A 211 26.27 -10.44 3.31
N ARG A 212 25.26 -11.31 3.13
CA ARG A 212 25.08 -12.12 1.93
C ARG A 212 24.72 -11.25 0.73
N ILE A 213 23.84 -10.27 0.92
CA ILE A 213 23.46 -9.28 -0.11
C ILE A 213 24.64 -8.37 -0.41
N GLN A 214 25.30 -7.85 0.63
CA GLN A 214 26.45 -6.95 0.49
C GLN A 214 27.63 -7.59 -0.25
N LYS A 215 27.86 -8.89 -0.04
CA LYS A 215 28.88 -9.63 -0.81
C LYS A 215 28.57 -9.60 -2.30
N LEU A 216 27.32 -9.88 -2.70
CA LEU A 216 26.89 -9.84 -4.09
C LEU A 216 26.90 -8.43 -4.69
N ILE A 217 26.57 -7.39 -3.91
CA ILE A 217 26.71 -5.99 -4.33
C ILE A 217 28.18 -5.64 -4.62
N ARG A 218 29.12 -6.10 -3.79
CA ARG A 218 30.56 -5.84 -4.01
C ARG A 218 31.10 -6.59 -5.23
N GLU A 219 30.65 -7.82 -5.44
CA GLU A 219 31.05 -8.64 -6.58
C GLU A 219 30.45 -8.12 -7.89
N ASN A 220 29.21 -7.65 -7.85
CA ASN A 220 28.43 -7.23 -9.01
C ASN A 220 27.71 -5.89 -8.77
N PRO A 221 28.44 -4.76 -8.67
CA PRO A 221 27.87 -3.46 -8.29
C PRO A 221 26.89 -2.87 -9.31
N ASN A 222 26.85 -3.40 -10.53
CA ASN A 222 26.07 -2.87 -11.65
C ASN A 222 24.88 -3.72 -12.06
N VAL A 223 24.72 -4.87 -11.40
CA VAL A 223 23.62 -5.78 -11.68
C VAL A 223 22.37 -5.23 -10.97
N PRO A 224 21.23 -5.09 -11.68
CA PRO A 224 19.96 -4.74 -11.05
C PRO A 224 19.61 -5.72 -9.94
N MET A 225 19.18 -5.18 -8.81
CA MET A 225 18.80 -5.96 -7.65
C MET A 225 17.36 -5.67 -7.27
N ILE A 226 16.54 -6.70 -7.13
CA ILE A 226 15.14 -6.57 -6.74
C ILE A 226 14.98 -7.12 -5.32
N GLY A 227 14.35 -6.37 -4.43
CA GLY A 227 14.03 -6.81 -3.07
C GLY A 227 12.54 -7.08 -2.92
N VAL A 228 12.16 -8.25 -2.42
CA VAL A 228 10.80 -8.56 -1.95
C VAL A 228 10.86 -8.86 -0.47
N GLY A 229 10.26 -8.00 0.36
CA GLY A 229 10.36 -8.14 1.82
C GLY A 229 11.78 -7.90 2.37
N ILE A 230 12.56 -7.04 1.68
CA ILE A 230 13.90 -6.59 2.11
C ILE A 230 13.81 -5.11 2.49
N VAL A 231 14.29 -4.75 3.67
CA VAL A 231 14.08 -3.42 4.26
C VAL A 231 15.36 -2.59 4.27
N GLY A 232 15.22 -1.27 4.36
CA GLY A 232 16.32 -0.33 4.56
C GLY A 232 16.80 0.31 3.26
N ARG A 233 17.97 0.95 3.31
CA ARG A 233 18.52 1.67 2.15
C ARG A 233 18.95 0.69 1.06
N LYS A 234 18.20 0.70 -0.05
CA LYS A 234 18.51 -0.10 -1.25
C LYS A 234 19.81 0.34 -1.93
N PRO A 235 20.50 -0.56 -2.65
CA PRO A 235 21.66 -0.20 -3.46
C PRO A 235 21.26 0.72 -4.63
N LYS A 236 22.25 1.34 -5.29
CA LYS A 236 22.04 2.30 -6.39
C LYS A 236 21.13 1.77 -7.52
N TYR A 237 21.31 0.50 -7.90
CA TYR A 237 20.49 -0.17 -8.91
C TYR A 237 19.46 -1.13 -8.28
N GLY A 238 18.99 -0.78 -7.09
CA GLY A 238 17.99 -1.50 -6.34
C GLY A 238 16.57 -1.09 -6.72
N LEU A 239 15.69 -2.07 -6.89
CA LEU A 239 14.25 -1.92 -7.00
C LEU A 239 13.59 -2.54 -5.76
N ASP A 240 12.84 -1.75 -5.00
CA ASP A 240 12.13 -2.24 -3.82
C ASP A 240 10.66 -2.54 -4.14
N LEU A 241 10.27 -3.80 -3.94
CA LEU A 241 8.89 -4.26 -4.07
C LEU A 241 8.19 -4.39 -2.72
N SER A 242 8.58 -3.59 -1.71
CA SER A 242 7.88 -3.52 -0.43
C SER A 242 6.43 -3.04 -0.57
N SER A 243 5.52 -3.58 0.24
CA SER A 243 4.13 -3.12 0.32
C SER A 243 4.08 -1.69 0.88
N THR A 244 3.29 -0.82 0.25
CA THR A 244 2.97 0.53 0.74
C THR A 244 1.47 0.61 1.04
N LYS A 245 1.01 1.76 1.57
CA LYS A 245 -0.42 2.02 1.76
C LYS A 245 -1.23 1.95 0.46
N GLN A 246 -0.59 2.15 -0.70
CA GLN A 246 -1.25 2.30 -2.00
C GLN A 246 -1.04 1.09 -2.91
N SER A 247 0.07 0.36 -2.76
CA SER A 247 0.41 -0.75 -3.66
C SER A 247 1.12 -1.87 -2.89
N SER A 248 0.64 -3.10 -3.03
CA SER A 248 1.25 -4.27 -2.38
C SER A 248 2.47 -4.77 -3.17
N ALA A 249 3.32 -5.56 -2.52
CA ALA A 249 4.42 -6.26 -3.19
C ALA A 249 3.94 -7.12 -4.37
N LEU A 250 2.79 -7.78 -4.22
CA LEU A 250 2.20 -8.64 -5.26
C LEU A 250 1.77 -7.84 -6.49
N ARG A 251 1.15 -6.67 -6.28
CA ARG A 251 0.77 -5.79 -7.39
C ARG A 251 1.99 -5.24 -8.12
N LYS A 252 3.00 -4.77 -7.39
CA LYS A 252 4.26 -4.29 -8.00
C LYS A 252 4.97 -5.40 -8.78
N ALA A 253 5.05 -6.61 -8.21
CA ALA A 253 5.62 -7.78 -8.88
C ALA A 253 4.85 -8.15 -10.15
N SER A 254 3.52 -8.22 -10.07
CA SER A 254 2.66 -8.52 -11.21
C SER A 254 2.79 -7.49 -12.33
N ALA A 255 2.85 -6.21 -11.96
CA ALA A 255 3.11 -5.13 -12.90
C ALA A 255 4.49 -5.31 -13.56
N LEU A 256 5.56 -5.53 -12.79
CA LEU A 256 6.92 -5.67 -13.32
C LEU A 256 7.01 -6.74 -14.44
N VAL A 257 6.37 -7.89 -14.26
CA VAL A 257 6.41 -9.00 -15.24
C VAL A 257 5.20 -9.09 -16.17
N ARG A 258 4.29 -8.11 -16.16
CA ARG A 258 3.03 -8.10 -16.94
C ARG A 258 2.18 -9.35 -16.69
N HIS A 259 2.12 -9.78 -15.44
CA HIS A 259 1.30 -10.91 -15.04
C HIS A 259 -0.14 -10.45 -14.78
N PRO A 260 -1.14 -10.99 -15.52
CA PRO A 260 -2.54 -10.75 -15.21
C PRO A 260 -2.91 -11.53 -13.94
N MET A 261 -3.21 -10.80 -12.86
CA MET A 261 -3.58 -11.44 -11.60
C MET A 261 -4.86 -12.27 -11.76
N ASN A 262 -4.83 -13.50 -11.27
CA ASN A 262 -6.04 -14.28 -11.10
C ASN A 262 -6.83 -13.81 -9.87
N ILE A 263 -8.07 -14.29 -9.71
CA ILE A 263 -8.93 -13.84 -8.61
C ILE A 263 -8.35 -14.08 -7.22
N ARG A 264 -7.57 -15.15 -7.04
CA ARG A 264 -6.90 -15.44 -5.77
C ARG A 264 -5.81 -14.42 -5.48
N GLU A 265 -5.00 -14.08 -6.47
CA GLU A 265 -3.96 -13.06 -6.36
C GLU A 265 -4.57 -11.67 -6.12
N GLU A 266 -5.66 -11.33 -6.80
CA GLU A 266 -6.40 -10.08 -6.56
C GLU A 266 -6.92 -9.99 -5.12
N MET A 267 -7.45 -11.09 -4.59
CA MET A 267 -7.91 -11.14 -3.20
C MET A 267 -6.76 -11.09 -2.20
N ILE A 268 -5.63 -11.74 -2.46
CA ILE A 268 -4.42 -11.65 -1.62
C ILE A 268 -3.89 -10.21 -1.59
N ASP A 269 -3.82 -9.55 -2.75
CA ASP A 269 -3.45 -8.13 -2.82
C ASP A 269 -4.42 -7.25 -2.05
N ALA A 270 -5.73 -7.46 -2.22
CA ALA A 270 -6.75 -6.67 -1.54
C ALA A 270 -6.74 -6.90 -0.01
N GLN A 271 -6.43 -8.12 0.44
CA GLN A 271 -6.27 -8.44 1.85
C GLN A 271 -5.09 -7.67 2.48
N GLU A 272 -3.97 -7.53 1.77
CA GLU A 272 -2.83 -6.78 2.31
C GLU A 272 -3.11 -5.28 2.42
N LEU A 273 -3.89 -4.72 1.50
CA LEU A 273 -4.20 -3.29 1.50
C LEU A 273 -5.36 -2.92 2.43
N ARG A 274 -6.42 -3.73 2.47
CA ARG A 274 -7.69 -3.41 3.14
C ARG A 274 -8.27 -4.59 3.95
N ASN A 275 -7.46 -5.59 4.27
CA ASN A 275 -7.86 -6.76 5.05
C ASN A 275 -9.13 -7.44 4.47
N ALA A 276 -10.00 -7.96 5.33
CA ALA A 276 -11.25 -8.60 4.94
C ALA A 276 -12.15 -7.72 4.06
N ALA A 277 -12.23 -6.41 4.34
CA ALA A 277 -13.05 -5.47 3.55
C ALA A 277 -12.58 -5.41 2.08
N GLY A 278 -11.27 -5.38 1.86
CA GLY A 278 -10.70 -5.41 0.51
C GLY A 278 -11.04 -6.70 -0.25
N VAL A 279 -10.96 -7.85 0.42
CA VAL A 279 -11.32 -9.14 -0.18
C VAL A 279 -12.80 -9.14 -0.56
N TRP A 280 -13.66 -8.66 0.34
CA TRP A 280 -15.11 -8.59 0.13
C TRP A 280 -15.46 -7.75 -1.10
N ASP A 281 -15.00 -6.49 -1.14
CA ASP A 281 -15.21 -5.58 -2.27
C ASP A 281 -14.76 -6.19 -3.60
N THR A 282 -13.56 -6.77 -3.62
CA THR A 282 -12.97 -7.37 -4.82
C THR A 282 -13.80 -8.55 -5.31
N ALA A 283 -14.28 -9.39 -4.39
CA ALA A 283 -15.10 -10.53 -4.72
C ALA A 283 -16.50 -10.16 -5.24
N VAL A 284 -17.14 -9.16 -4.62
CA VAL A 284 -18.45 -8.63 -5.04
C VAL A 284 -18.35 -8.01 -6.42
N ASN A 285 -17.30 -7.22 -6.70
CA ASN A 285 -17.03 -6.66 -8.02
C ASN A 285 -16.81 -7.73 -9.10
N ARG A 286 -16.39 -8.94 -8.69
CA ARG A 286 -16.25 -10.12 -9.54
C ARG A 286 -17.48 -11.04 -9.53
N SER A 287 -18.60 -10.54 -8.98
CA SER A 287 -19.90 -11.23 -8.88
C SER A 287 -19.81 -12.60 -8.20
N LYS A 288 -18.97 -12.74 -7.17
CA LYS A 288 -18.90 -13.95 -6.36
C LYS A 288 -20.00 -13.98 -5.31
N GLY A 289 -20.56 -15.17 -5.07
CA GLY A 289 -21.57 -15.39 -4.04
C GLY A 289 -20.98 -15.34 -2.64
N GLU A 290 -21.78 -14.92 -1.67
CA GLU A 290 -21.35 -14.66 -0.29
C GLU A 290 -20.65 -15.86 0.38
N ASP A 291 -21.18 -17.08 0.21
CA ASP A 291 -20.57 -18.31 0.75
C ASP A 291 -19.15 -18.54 0.24
N PHE A 292 -18.90 -18.20 -1.04
CA PHE A 292 -17.57 -18.28 -1.62
C PHE A 292 -16.64 -17.27 -0.96
N ILE A 293 -17.10 -16.01 -0.79
CA ILE A 293 -16.30 -14.94 -0.20
C ILE A 293 -15.89 -15.30 1.22
N ARG A 294 -16.84 -15.74 2.05
CA ARG A 294 -16.62 -16.12 3.44
C ARG A 294 -15.61 -17.26 3.58
N LYS A 295 -15.79 -18.31 2.76
CA LYS A 295 -14.85 -19.43 2.74
C LYS A 295 -13.45 -18.97 2.35
N PHE A 296 -13.35 -18.15 1.31
CA PHE A 296 -12.07 -17.69 0.79
C PHE A 296 -11.35 -16.73 1.74
N MET A 297 -12.08 -15.81 2.39
CA MET A 297 -11.54 -14.95 3.43
C MET A 297 -10.94 -15.75 4.58
N LEU A 298 -11.65 -16.79 5.04
CA LEU A 298 -11.17 -17.67 6.10
C LEU A 298 -9.90 -18.40 5.67
N GLU A 299 -9.88 -18.98 4.47
CA GLU A 299 -8.70 -19.67 3.91
C GLU A 299 -7.50 -18.73 3.84
N LEU A 300 -7.67 -17.53 3.27
CA LEU A 300 -6.61 -16.54 3.17
C LEU A 300 -6.13 -16.06 4.54
N ALA A 301 -7.03 -15.81 5.49
CA ALA A 301 -6.67 -15.35 6.83
C ALA A 301 -5.84 -16.40 7.59
N VAL A 302 -6.19 -17.68 7.49
CA VAL A 302 -5.44 -18.79 8.10
C VAL A 302 -4.09 -18.99 7.43
N GLU A 303 -4.04 -18.95 6.10
CA GLU A 303 -2.80 -19.08 5.33
C GLU A 303 -1.85 -17.93 5.62
N GLU A 304 -2.35 -16.69 5.63
CA GLU A 304 -1.54 -15.53 5.99
C GLU A 304 -1.05 -15.65 7.45
N ALA A 305 -1.90 -16.03 8.40
CA ALA A 305 -1.50 -16.16 9.80
C ALA A 305 -0.46 -17.28 10.03
N SER A 306 -0.42 -18.30 9.14
CA SER A 306 0.65 -19.32 9.12
C SER A 306 2.04 -18.72 8.80
N TYR A 307 2.02 -17.48 8.31
CA TYR A 307 2.98 -16.37 8.44
C TYR A 307 3.74 -16.16 9.76
N ARG A 308 3.05 -16.37 10.87
CA ARG A 308 3.48 -15.88 12.19
C ARG A 308 3.21 -16.87 13.32
N MET A 309 2.38 -17.88 13.07
CA MET A 309 2.03 -18.90 14.06
C MET A 309 1.80 -20.27 13.41
N PRO A 310 1.76 -21.37 14.18
CA PRO A 310 1.39 -22.68 13.67
C PRO A 310 -0.02 -22.66 13.04
N THR A 311 -0.19 -23.37 11.93
CA THR A 311 -1.48 -23.41 11.20
C THR A 311 -2.63 -23.91 12.07
N GLU A 312 -2.38 -24.85 13.00
CA GLU A 312 -3.40 -25.32 13.93
C GLU A 312 -3.85 -24.21 14.89
N ALA A 313 -2.96 -23.32 15.30
CA ALA A 313 -3.30 -22.20 16.17
C ALA A 313 -4.15 -21.16 15.41
N ALA A 314 -3.78 -20.86 14.16
CA ALA A 314 -4.57 -20.01 13.29
C ALA A 314 -5.97 -20.61 13.06
N GLN A 315 -6.07 -21.91 12.77
CA GLN A 315 -7.35 -22.57 12.55
C GLN A 315 -8.25 -22.51 13.79
N ARG A 316 -7.69 -22.66 15.00
CA ARG A 316 -8.46 -22.50 16.25
C ARG A 316 -9.04 -21.10 16.39
N ILE A 317 -8.25 -20.06 16.13
CA ILE A 317 -8.75 -18.66 16.14
C ILE A 317 -9.89 -18.50 15.14
N ALA A 318 -9.73 -18.99 13.92
CA ALA A 318 -10.78 -18.91 12.88
C ALA A 318 -12.06 -19.65 13.29
N ASP A 319 -11.93 -20.86 13.87
CA ASP A 319 -13.08 -21.62 14.38
C ASP A 319 -13.77 -20.91 15.55
N TYR A 320 -13.02 -20.27 16.45
CA TYR A 320 -13.59 -19.48 17.54
C TYR A 320 -14.39 -18.28 17.02
N VAL A 321 -13.82 -17.51 16.09
CA VAL A 321 -14.52 -16.37 15.47
C VAL A 321 -15.81 -16.84 14.79
N ARG A 322 -15.76 -17.97 14.07
CA ARG A 322 -16.94 -18.56 13.42
C ARG A 322 -18.00 -19.04 14.43
N ARG A 323 -17.60 -19.72 15.51
CA ARG A 323 -18.51 -20.27 16.53
C ARG A 323 -19.09 -19.21 17.46
N SER A 324 -18.38 -18.11 17.68
CA SER A 324 -18.84 -17.00 18.51
C SER A 324 -20.05 -16.28 17.92
N GLY A 325 -20.54 -16.73 16.76
CA GLY A 325 -21.79 -16.23 16.19
C GLY A 325 -21.65 -14.80 15.69
N TYR A 326 -20.46 -14.43 15.19
CA TYR A 326 -20.31 -13.26 14.31
C TYR A 326 -21.08 -13.54 13.01
N ASN A 327 -22.41 -13.46 13.12
CA ASN A 327 -23.35 -13.48 12.02
C ASN A 327 -23.33 -12.07 11.48
N GLU A 328 -22.70 -11.89 10.33
CA GLU A 328 -22.68 -10.62 9.63
C GLU A 328 -24.11 -10.08 9.51
N GLY A 329 -24.34 -8.88 10.04
CA GLY A 329 -25.68 -8.30 10.27
C GLY A 329 -26.06 -8.12 11.74
N ARG A 330 -25.35 -8.75 12.69
CA ARG A 330 -25.36 -8.35 14.11
C ARG A 330 -24.08 -7.62 14.45
N GLU A 331 -24.24 -6.34 14.79
CA GLU A 331 -23.13 -5.45 15.10
C GLU A 331 -22.43 -5.90 16.40
N LEU A 332 -21.09 -5.97 16.33
CA LEU A 332 -20.17 -5.63 17.41
C LEU A 332 -20.37 -6.30 18.77
N ASP A 333 -19.97 -7.57 18.85
CA ASP A 333 -19.81 -8.32 20.09
C ASP A 333 -18.33 -8.44 20.51
N THR A 334 -18.12 -8.70 21.81
CA THR A 334 -16.81 -9.08 22.34
C THR A 334 -16.46 -10.50 21.88
N LEU A 335 -15.41 -10.64 21.08
CA LEU A 335 -14.92 -11.93 20.60
C LEU A 335 -14.03 -12.58 21.65
N ARG A 336 -14.26 -13.85 21.98
CA ARG A 336 -13.36 -14.62 22.84
C ARG A 336 -12.46 -15.49 21.98
N VAL A 337 -11.15 -15.23 22.04
CA VAL A 337 -10.14 -15.93 21.25
C VAL A 337 -9.05 -16.49 22.16
N GLU A 338 -8.52 -17.65 21.78
CA GLU A 338 -7.41 -18.30 22.51
C GLU A 338 -6.16 -17.40 22.56
N ARG A 339 -5.92 -16.65 21.48
CA ARG A 339 -4.82 -15.70 21.34
C ARG A 339 -5.22 -14.57 20.40
N ILE A 340 -4.73 -13.37 20.68
CA ILE A 340 -4.95 -12.19 19.84
C ILE A 340 -3.86 -12.11 18.76
N ASP A 341 -4.23 -12.30 17.50
CA ASP A 341 -3.44 -11.86 16.34
C ASP A 341 -4.22 -10.76 15.61
N ARG A 342 -3.74 -9.53 15.73
CA ARG A 342 -4.43 -8.33 15.23
C ARG A 342 -4.70 -8.41 13.73
N LYS A 343 -3.71 -8.82 12.93
CA LYS A 343 -3.83 -8.91 11.47
C LYS A 343 -4.82 -10.01 11.07
N MET A 344 -4.78 -11.16 11.74
CA MET A 344 -5.73 -12.25 11.51
C MET A 344 -7.17 -11.84 11.82
N LEU A 345 -7.41 -11.12 12.93
CA LEU A 345 -8.74 -10.64 13.28
C LEU A 345 -9.28 -9.66 12.21
N LEU A 346 -8.46 -8.71 11.75
CA LEU A 346 -8.83 -7.82 10.65
C LEU A 346 -9.06 -8.56 9.32
N ASN A 347 -8.35 -9.66 9.09
CA ASN A 347 -8.51 -10.50 7.91
C ASN A 347 -9.74 -11.43 7.96
N LEU A 348 -10.31 -11.64 9.15
CA LEU A 348 -11.53 -12.44 9.35
C LEU A 348 -12.80 -11.59 9.41
N LEU A 349 -12.69 -10.33 9.83
CA LEU A 349 -13.84 -9.46 10.13
C LEU A 349 -13.96 -8.36 9.07
N HIS A 350 -14.81 -8.53 8.05
CA HIS A 350 -14.97 -7.54 6.97
C HIS A 350 -15.50 -6.19 7.48
N ASP A 351 -16.28 -6.23 8.55
CA ASP A 351 -16.86 -5.07 9.22
C ASP A 351 -15.95 -4.48 10.32
N ALA A 352 -14.68 -4.92 10.45
CA ALA A 352 -13.78 -4.46 11.52
C ALA A 352 -13.57 -2.93 11.56
N GLU A 353 -13.81 -2.23 10.45
CA GLU A 353 -13.79 -0.77 10.39
C GLU A 353 -14.79 -0.11 11.33
N LYS A 354 -15.88 -0.81 11.66
CA LYS A 354 -16.91 -0.39 12.63
C LYS A 354 -16.42 -0.48 14.09
N GLY A 355 -15.21 -1.01 14.29
CA GLY A 355 -14.63 -1.36 15.57
C GLY A 355 -14.91 -2.81 15.97
N PHE A 356 -14.24 -3.33 17.01
CA PHE A 356 -14.58 -4.57 17.74
C PHE A 356 -13.72 -4.73 19.00
N ALA A 357 -14.15 -5.62 19.89
CA ALA A 357 -13.37 -6.04 21.05
C ALA A 357 -13.02 -7.53 20.98
N ALA A 358 -11.81 -7.89 21.40
CA ALA A 358 -11.35 -9.26 21.52
C ALA A 358 -10.76 -9.52 22.92
N GLU A 359 -11.28 -10.53 23.57
CA GLU A 359 -10.85 -11.07 24.86
C GLU A 359 -10.00 -12.32 24.62
N SER A 360 -8.87 -12.40 25.32
CA SER A 360 -8.04 -13.61 25.41
C SER A 360 -7.54 -13.81 26.84
N PRO A 361 -6.92 -14.96 27.17
CA PRO A 361 -6.27 -15.14 28.46
C PRO A 361 -5.20 -14.08 28.79
N GLU A 362 -4.62 -13.43 27.77
CA GLU A 362 -3.61 -12.39 27.92
C GLU A 362 -4.20 -10.99 28.21
N GLY A 363 -5.53 -10.83 28.06
CA GLY A 363 -6.24 -9.57 28.28
C GLY A 363 -7.21 -9.22 27.15
N PHE A 364 -7.72 -7.97 27.19
CA PHE A 364 -8.64 -7.43 26.20
C PHE A 364 -7.94 -6.46 25.26
N VAL A 365 -8.31 -6.51 23.99
CA VAL A 365 -7.98 -5.49 22.99
C VAL A 365 -9.22 -4.99 22.30
N CYS A 366 -9.20 -3.72 21.94
CA CYS A 366 -10.26 -3.01 21.25
C CYS A 366 -9.68 -2.33 20.01
N TYR A 367 -10.47 -2.26 18.94
CA TYR A 367 -10.08 -1.65 17.67
C TYR A 367 -11.09 -0.59 17.22
N ARG A 368 -10.59 0.55 16.69
CA ARG A 368 -11.31 1.73 16.15
C ARG A 368 -12.35 2.38 17.05
N ASP A 369 -13.59 2.60 16.60
CA ASP A 369 -14.52 3.64 17.07
C ASP A 369 -14.75 3.69 18.59
N ILE A 370 -14.46 2.59 19.29
CA ILE A 370 -14.54 2.43 20.73
C ILE A 370 -13.30 2.91 21.53
N THR A 371 -12.20 3.25 20.86
CA THR A 371 -10.88 3.35 21.51
C THR A 371 -10.70 4.61 22.35
N ASN A 372 -11.20 5.76 21.89
CA ASN A 372 -10.95 7.04 22.57
C ASN A 372 -11.66 7.08 23.93
N ASP A 373 -12.94 6.72 23.95
CA ASP A 373 -13.75 6.62 25.16
C ASP A 373 -13.15 5.64 26.19
N LEU A 374 -12.62 4.51 25.74
CA LEU A 374 -11.95 3.55 26.62
C LEU A 374 -10.68 4.13 27.27
N VAL A 375 -9.93 4.94 26.53
CA VAL A 375 -8.74 5.63 27.05
C VAL A 375 -9.13 6.74 28.03
N GLU A 376 -10.06 7.61 27.63
CA GLU A 376 -10.42 8.81 28.40
C GLU A 376 -11.24 8.51 29.67
N ARG A 377 -12.21 7.59 29.58
CA ARG A 377 -13.16 7.31 30.67
C ARG A 377 -12.68 6.19 31.60
N PHE A 378 -11.95 5.22 31.06
CA PHE A 378 -11.61 3.98 31.75
C PHE A 378 -10.09 3.74 31.86
N GLY A 379 -9.26 4.66 31.38
CA GLY A 379 -7.80 4.59 31.53
C GLY A 379 -7.16 3.43 30.78
N TRP A 380 -7.78 2.96 29.70
CA TRP A 380 -7.18 1.93 28.86
C TRP A 380 -5.93 2.46 28.14
N ARG A 381 -5.03 1.57 27.71
CA ARG A 381 -3.76 1.97 27.09
C ARG A 381 -3.86 1.99 25.58
N ASP A 382 -3.66 3.17 24.99
CA ASP A 382 -3.47 3.32 23.54
C ASP A 382 -2.20 2.57 23.08
N GLN A 383 -2.36 1.80 22.01
CA GLN A 383 -1.33 1.00 21.36
C GLN A 383 -0.98 1.55 19.97
N GLY A 384 -1.60 2.65 19.54
CA GLY A 384 -1.47 3.23 18.22
C GLY A 384 -2.22 2.45 17.14
N ASN A 385 -2.37 3.06 15.96
CA ASN A 385 -3.03 2.48 14.79
C ASN A 385 -4.48 2.00 15.09
N GLY A 386 -5.19 2.73 15.96
CA GLY A 386 -6.57 2.41 16.33
C GLY A 386 -6.72 1.21 17.24
N TRP A 387 -5.68 0.78 17.96
CA TRP A 387 -5.75 -0.30 18.94
C TRP A 387 -5.62 0.21 20.36
N VAL A 388 -6.43 -0.32 21.27
CA VAL A 388 -6.35 -0.06 22.72
C VAL A 388 -6.34 -1.39 23.46
N SER A 389 -5.62 -1.45 24.58
CA SER A 389 -5.52 -2.65 25.43
C SER A 389 -5.96 -2.36 26.87
N SER A 390 -6.60 -3.34 27.50
CA SER A 390 -7.08 -3.21 28.86
C SER A 390 -5.94 -3.07 29.88
N PRO A 391 -6.16 -2.36 30.99
CA PRO A 391 -5.27 -2.43 32.16
C PRO A 391 -5.14 -3.87 32.68
N LYS A 392 -3.95 -4.25 33.16
CA LYS A 392 -3.67 -5.62 33.63
C LYS A 392 -4.29 -5.96 34.98
N ASP A 393 -4.56 -4.95 35.81
CA ASP A 393 -4.97 -5.12 37.21
C ASP A 393 -6.49 -5.03 37.40
N VAL A 394 -7.26 -4.94 36.31
CA VAL A 394 -8.72 -4.81 36.34
C VAL A 394 -9.37 -6.17 36.07
N LYS A 395 -10.43 -6.48 36.83
CA LYS A 395 -11.14 -7.75 36.70
C LYS A 395 -11.81 -7.88 35.32
N PRO A 396 -11.75 -9.06 34.67
CA PRO A 396 -12.39 -9.29 33.37
C PRO A 396 -13.87 -8.91 33.34
N GLU A 397 -14.62 -9.09 34.43
CA GLU A 397 -16.04 -8.71 34.51
C GLU A 397 -16.25 -7.20 34.37
N ILE A 398 -15.33 -6.39 34.87
CA ILE A 398 -15.38 -4.93 34.77
C ILE A 398 -15.04 -4.53 33.34
N LEU A 399 -13.95 -5.07 32.78
CA LEU A 399 -13.53 -4.81 31.40
C LEU A 399 -14.63 -5.13 30.39
N ARG A 400 -15.33 -6.27 30.56
CA ARG A 400 -16.48 -6.63 29.71
C ARG A 400 -17.61 -5.62 29.80
N LYS A 401 -17.90 -5.08 30.99
CA LYS A 401 -18.95 -4.06 31.16
C LYS A 401 -18.56 -2.74 30.50
N GLU A 402 -17.32 -2.28 30.69
CA GLU A 402 -16.79 -1.06 30.08
C GLU A 402 -16.83 -1.16 28.55
N THR A 403 -16.32 -2.28 28.02
CA THR A 403 -16.33 -2.54 26.57
C THR A 403 -17.74 -2.64 26.01
N ALA A 404 -18.66 -3.36 26.67
CA ALA A 404 -20.04 -3.47 26.22
C ALA A 404 -20.77 -2.11 26.22
N LEU A 405 -20.51 -1.28 27.24
CA LEU A 405 -21.07 0.07 27.34
C LEU A 405 -20.62 0.93 26.16
N VAL A 406 -19.30 1.06 25.95
CA VAL A 406 -18.76 1.90 24.86
C VAL A 406 -19.19 1.38 23.50
N LEU A 407 -19.21 0.06 23.29
CA LEU A 407 -19.71 -0.54 22.05
C LEU A 407 -21.17 -0.19 21.78
N MET A 408 -22.01 -0.21 22.81
CA MET A 408 -23.43 0.14 22.72
C MET A 408 -23.61 1.63 22.37
N GLU A 409 -22.83 2.51 23.00
CA GLU A 409 -22.85 3.96 22.77
C GLU A 409 -22.41 4.32 21.34
N CYS A 410 -21.25 3.80 20.89
CA CYS A 410 -20.76 4.02 19.53
C CYS A 410 -21.74 3.50 18.47
N ARG A 411 -22.41 2.37 18.75
CA ARG A 411 -23.44 1.80 17.88
C ARG A 411 -24.62 2.75 17.71
N TYR A 412 -25.14 3.28 18.82
CA TYR A 412 -26.23 4.24 18.78
C TYR A 412 -25.88 5.46 17.92
N ILE A 413 -24.71 6.06 18.16
CA ILE A 413 -24.23 7.25 17.45
C ILE A 413 -24.12 6.99 15.95
N ARG A 414 -23.50 5.88 15.54
CA ARG A 414 -23.33 5.53 14.12
C ARG A 414 -24.68 5.25 13.46
N SER A 415 -25.51 4.41 14.07
CA SER A 415 -26.78 4.01 13.47
C SER A 415 -27.74 5.20 13.38
N MET A 416 -27.73 6.11 14.35
CA MET A 416 -28.46 7.38 14.26
C MET A 416 -27.91 8.26 13.12
N ARG A 417 -26.59 8.41 12.97
CA ARG A 417 -25.98 9.15 11.84
C ARG A 417 -26.42 8.60 10.48
N GLU A 418 -26.35 7.28 10.30
CA GLU A 418 -26.78 6.63 9.06
C GLU A 418 -28.28 6.79 8.80
N LEU A 419 -29.10 6.64 9.84
CA LEU A 419 -30.55 6.83 9.76
C LEU A 419 -30.90 8.24 9.30
N LEU A 420 -30.27 9.25 9.91
CA LEU A 420 -30.48 10.65 9.54
C LEU A 420 -30.06 10.93 8.09
N LEU A 421 -28.95 10.34 7.62
CA LEU A 421 -28.53 10.44 6.22
C LEU A 421 -29.54 9.79 5.27
N ARG A 422 -30.03 8.59 5.58
CA ARG A 422 -31.03 7.88 4.75
C ARG A 422 -32.37 8.62 4.73
N ASN A 423 -32.76 9.23 5.84
CA ASN A 423 -33.99 10.00 5.95
C ASN A 423 -33.99 11.29 5.13
N ARG A 424 -32.83 11.79 4.66
CA ARG A 424 -32.75 12.98 3.78
C ARG A 424 -33.56 12.85 2.50
N GLN A 425 -33.74 11.63 2.01
CA GLN A 425 -34.42 11.35 0.75
C GLN A 425 -35.85 10.84 0.94
N LYS A 426 -36.34 10.73 2.18
CA LYS A 426 -37.66 10.18 2.51
C LYS A 426 -38.70 11.28 2.77
N PRO A 427 -40.00 10.98 2.56
CA PRO A 427 -41.08 11.82 3.06
C PRO A 427 -41.01 12.01 4.59
N ILE A 428 -41.48 13.16 5.09
CA ILE A 428 -41.39 13.54 6.51
C ILE A 428 -42.04 12.48 7.43
N ALA A 429 -43.21 11.95 7.06
CA ALA A 429 -43.90 10.93 7.85
C ALA A 429 -43.10 9.62 7.96
N GLU A 430 -42.47 9.18 6.87
CA GLU A 430 -41.63 7.98 6.86
C GLU A 430 -40.32 8.19 7.62
N ALA A 431 -39.75 9.39 7.56
CA ALA A 431 -38.57 9.77 8.33
C ALA A 431 -38.88 9.76 9.84
N TYR A 432 -40.02 10.33 10.25
CA TYR A 432 -40.50 10.29 11.64
C TYR A 432 -40.69 8.85 12.13
N GLN A 433 -41.40 8.01 11.37
CA GLN A 433 -41.61 6.61 11.74
C GLN A 433 -40.29 5.83 11.83
N SER A 434 -39.32 6.15 10.96
CA SER A 434 -37.99 5.54 11.01
C SER A 434 -37.24 5.91 12.31
N ILE A 435 -37.37 7.16 12.78
CA ILE A 435 -36.78 7.61 14.06
C ILE A 435 -37.52 6.98 15.24
N GLN A 436 -38.85 6.94 15.23
CA GLN A 436 -39.66 6.28 16.26
C GLN A 436 -39.26 4.81 16.45
N ASN A 437 -39.15 4.05 15.35
CA ASN A 437 -38.72 2.66 15.39
C ASN A 437 -37.32 2.53 15.99
N PHE A 438 -36.38 3.40 15.59
CA PHE A 438 -35.02 3.42 16.12
C PHE A 438 -34.98 3.67 17.63
N VAL A 439 -35.76 4.64 18.13
CA VAL A 439 -35.84 4.96 19.58
C VAL A 439 -36.36 3.77 20.39
N LEU A 440 -37.42 3.13 19.91
CA LEU A 440 -38.02 1.96 20.57
C LEU A 440 -37.09 0.74 20.54
N GLU A 441 -36.37 0.53 19.43
CA GLU A 441 -35.38 -0.55 19.30
C GLU A 441 -34.22 -0.36 20.29
N ASN A 442 -33.71 0.87 20.43
CA ASN A 442 -32.61 1.15 21.36
C ASN A 442 -33.04 1.14 22.83
N ARG A 443 -34.30 1.51 23.13
CA ARG A 443 -34.89 1.32 24.47
C ARG A 443 -34.93 -0.15 24.85
N LYS A 444 -35.35 -1.02 23.94
CA LYS A 444 -35.33 -2.49 24.13
C LYS A 444 -33.91 -3.04 24.28
N ALA A 445 -32.92 -2.38 23.69
CA ALA A 445 -31.50 -2.71 23.84
C ALA A 445 -30.89 -2.22 25.16
N GLY A 446 -31.64 -1.49 25.99
CA GLY A 446 -31.20 -1.00 27.30
C GLY A 446 -30.65 0.42 27.32
N ILE A 447 -30.79 1.19 26.22
CA ILE A 447 -30.43 2.62 26.18
C ILE A 447 -31.65 3.43 26.59
N ASP A 448 -31.61 3.98 27.80
CA ASP A 448 -32.69 4.81 28.32
C ASP A 448 -32.76 6.19 27.67
N GLU A 449 -33.83 6.93 27.97
CA GLU A 449 -34.10 8.24 27.38
C GLU A 449 -32.95 9.23 27.61
N GLU A 450 -32.49 9.36 28.86
CA GLU A 450 -31.40 10.27 29.23
C GLU A 450 -30.12 9.94 28.45
N MET A 451 -29.81 8.64 28.33
CA MET A 451 -28.65 8.16 27.59
C MET A 451 -28.81 8.36 26.08
N GLN A 452 -29.99 8.12 25.50
CA GLN A 452 -30.26 8.37 24.08
C GLN A 452 -30.09 9.86 23.73
N ILE A 453 -30.54 10.78 24.60
CA ILE A 453 -30.37 12.22 24.45
C ILE A 453 -28.90 12.62 24.60
N ALA A 454 -28.19 12.08 25.60
CA ALA A 454 -26.78 12.37 25.82
C ALA A 454 -25.91 11.93 24.63
N LEU A 455 -26.19 10.75 24.04
CA LEU A 455 -25.48 10.24 22.87
C LEU A 455 -25.83 10.98 21.58
N LEU A 456 -27.06 11.46 21.45
CA LEU A 456 -27.48 12.29 20.31
C LEU A 456 -26.61 13.55 20.19
N LYS A 457 -26.26 14.18 21.33
CA LYS A 457 -25.40 15.37 21.40
C LYS A 457 -23.97 15.13 20.93
N GLN A 458 -23.48 13.89 20.99
CA GLN A 458 -22.16 13.52 20.51
C GLN A 458 -22.08 13.35 18.98
N ILE A 459 -23.19 13.51 18.27
CA ILE A 459 -23.20 13.52 16.81
C ILE A 459 -22.84 14.92 16.30
N GLU A 460 -21.70 15.02 15.63
CA GLU A 460 -21.21 16.25 15.02
C GLU A 460 -22.29 16.93 14.14
N GLY A 461 -22.53 18.22 14.37
CA GLY A 461 -23.51 19.02 13.63
C GLY A 461 -24.98 18.90 14.09
N ILE A 462 -25.29 18.10 15.11
CA ILE A 462 -26.65 18.05 15.69
C ILE A 462 -26.94 19.25 16.60
N GLU A 463 -25.99 19.67 17.44
CA GLU A 463 -26.18 20.74 18.42
C GLU A 463 -26.35 22.14 17.78
N GLU A 464 -25.79 22.35 16.59
CA GLU A 464 -25.81 23.65 15.90
C GLU A 464 -27.11 23.92 15.14
N ASN A 465 -28.06 22.97 15.12
CA ASN A 465 -29.32 23.08 14.37
C ASN A 465 -30.54 22.93 15.28
N SER A 466 -31.66 23.60 14.92
CA SER A 466 -33.00 23.37 15.52
C SER A 466 -33.49 21.91 15.41
N TYR A 467 -32.74 21.07 14.68
CA TYR A 467 -32.91 19.63 14.58
C TYR A 467 -32.61 18.88 15.87
N GLY A 468 -31.60 19.29 16.65
CA GLY A 468 -31.25 18.61 17.91
C GLY A 468 -32.42 18.58 18.88
N MET A 469 -33.00 19.74 19.16
CA MET A 469 -34.20 19.86 20.01
C MET A 469 -35.41 19.10 19.43
N SER A 470 -35.57 19.08 18.11
CA SER A 470 -36.68 18.34 17.48
C SER A 470 -36.53 16.83 17.67
N LEU A 471 -35.31 16.31 17.54
CA LEU A 471 -35.01 14.90 17.78
C LEU A 471 -35.09 14.52 19.27
N GLU A 472 -34.63 15.40 20.17
CA GLU A 472 -34.80 15.23 21.62
C GLU A 472 -36.29 15.13 22.00
N ASN A 473 -37.11 16.06 21.49
CA ASN A 473 -38.56 16.02 21.73
C ASN A 473 -39.20 14.75 21.15
N MET A 474 -38.78 14.29 19.97
CA MET A 474 -39.27 13.02 19.40
C MET A 474 -38.90 11.82 20.27
N ILE A 475 -37.68 11.77 20.82
CA ILE A 475 -37.27 10.71 21.75
C ILE A 475 -38.15 10.73 22.99
N HIS A 476 -38.36 11.91 23.58
CA HIS A 476 -39.21 12.11 24.76
C HIS A 476 -40.67 11.69 24.50
N ASP A 477 -41.28 12.15 23.41
CA ASP A 477 -42.66 11.86 23.04
C ASP A 477 -42.87 10.34 22.82
N VAL A 478 -41.97 9.69 22.09
CA VAL A 478 -42.07 8.25 21.78
C VAL A 478 -41.97 7.38 23.02
N LEU A 479 -41.08 7.72 23.96
CA LEU A 479 -40.85 6.93 25.17
C LEU A 479 -41.87 7.22 26.27
N SER A 480 -42.39 8.44 26.34
CA SER A 480 -43.45 8.81 27.30
C SER A 480 -44.83 8.21 26.93
N ASP A 481 -45.15 8.09 25.64
CA ASP A 481 -46.37 7.42 25.16
C ASP A 481 -46.36 5.91 25.45
N GLU A 482 -45.20 5.26 25.48
CA GLU A 482 -45.08 3.83 25.79
C GLU A 482 -45.35 3.54 27.28
N ASP A 483 -44.89 4.41 28.19
CA ASP A 483 -45.14 4.32 29.64
C ASP A 483 -46.63 4.51 29.99
N LEU A 484 -47.36 5.30 29.20
CA LEU A 484 -48.82 5.44 29.29
C LEU A 484 -49.55 4.15 28.87
N SER A 485 -49.00 3.38 27.93
CA SER A 485 -49.62 2.12 27.49
C SER A 485 -49.52 1.02 28.56
N TYR A 486 -48.40 0.91 29.28
CA TYR A 486 -48.20 -0.08 30.35
C TYR A 486 -49.00 0.23 31.62
N THR A 487 -49.12 1.51 32.00
CA THR A 487 -49.94 1.93 33.14
C THR A 487 -51.44 1.72 32.89
N THR A 488 -51.88 1.78 31.64
CA THR A 488 -53.27 1.48 31.25
C THR A 488 -53.58 -0.03 31.30
N PHE A 489 -52.60 -0.90 31.06
CA PHE A 489 -52.75 -2.36 31.22
C PHE A 489 -52.70 -2.82 32.68
N ALA A 490 -51.89 -2.19 33.54
CA ALA A 490 -51.84 -2.51 34.97
C ALA A 490 -53.17 -2.16 35.69
N ARG A 491 -53.85 -1.06 35.31
CA ARG A 491 -55.16 -0.68 35.89
C ARG A 491 -56.35 -1.52 35.42
N LYS A 492 -56.20 -2.38 34.40
CA LYS A 492 -57.25 -3.30 33.92
C LYS A 492 -57.25 -4.67 34.59
N LYS A 493 -56.26 -4.99 35.44
CA LYS A 493 -56.21 -6.24 36.21
C LYS A 493 -56.69 -6.12 37.67
N GLU A 494 -57.13 -4.94 38.10
CA GLU A 494 -57.72 -4.71 39.43
C GLU A 494 -59.22 -4.29 39.35
N LYS A 495 -59.97 -4.83 38.39
CA LYS A 495 -61.44 -4.79 38.42
C LYS A 495 -62.05 -6.15 38.18
#